data_AF-A0A947BRW3-F1
#
_entry.id   AF-A0A947BRW3-F1
#
_cell.length_a   1.000
_cell.length_b   1.000
_cell.length_c   1.000
_cell.angle_alpha   90.00
_cell.angle_beta   90.00
_cell.angle_gamma   90.00
#
_symmetry.space_group_name_H-M   'P 1'
#
loop_
_entity.id
_entity.type
_entity.pdbx_description
1 polymer ?
#
loop_
_entity_poly.entity_id
_entity_poly.type
_entity_poly.pdbx_seq_one_letter_code
_entity_poly.pdbx_strand_id
1 'polypeptide(L)' 'SFTRFYAENICTSTRVAFMTGRYAVRTGMELTKVTPPEGVGMRDEEVTVAELLSNAGYATHHIGK' A
#
# COMPACT_ATOMS: atom_id res chain seq x y z
N SER A 1 -20.42 0.42 -12.28
CA SER A 1 -19.89 -0.96 -12.44
C SER A 1 -18.61 -0.89 -13.26
N PHE A 2 -17.54 -1.56 -12.84
CA PHE A 2 -16.30 -1.63 -13.61
C PHE A 2 -16.33 -2.88 -14.49
N THR A 3 -16.19 -2.73 -15.80
CA THR A 3 -16.07 -3.88 -16.72
C THR A 3 -14.64 -4.39 -16.84
N ARG A 4 -13.65 -3.56 -16.47
CA ARG A 4 -12.22 -3.88 -16.45
C ARG A 4 -11.50 -3.07 -15.35
N PHE A 5 -11.12 -3.73 -14.26
CA PHE A 5 -10.33 -3.17 -13.16
C PHE A 5 -9.25 -4.19 -12.79
N TYR A 6 -8.03 -3.73 -12.50
CA TYR A 6 -6.87 -4.58 -12.28
C TYR A 6 -6.14 -4.21 -11.00
N ALA A 7 -5.47 -5.21 -10.41
CA ALA A 7 -4.60 -5.10 -9.25
C ALA A 7 -3.40 -6.05 -9.45
N GLU A 8 -2.40 -5.94 -8.58
CA GLU A 8 -1.26 -6.87 -8.60
C GLU A 8 -1.70 -8.28 -8.15
N ASN A 9 -0.90 -9.29 -8.51
CA ASN A 9 -1.18 -10.70 -8.18
C ASN A 9 -0.78 -11.10 -6.74
N ILE A 10 -0.12 -10.21 -5.98
CA ILE A 10 0.37 -10.46 -4.62
C ILE A 10 -0.22 -9.46 -3.64
N CYS A 11 -0.62 -9.92 -2.45
CA CYS A 11 -1.25 -9.07 -1.44
C CYS A 11 -0.39 -7.86 -1.03
N THR A 12 0.91 -8.03 -0.81
CA THR A 12 1.84 -6.94 -0.49
C THR A 12 1.85 -5.89 -1.60
N SER A 13 2.12 -6.30 -2.84
CA SER A 13 2.26 -5.41 -3.99
C SER A 13 0.97 -4.63 -4.27
N THR A 14 -0.18 -5.31 -4.21
CA THR A 14 -1.50 -4.67 -4.38
C THR A 14 -1.77 -3.64 -3.30
N ARG A 15 -1.50 -3.96 -2.03
CA ARG A 15 -1.81 -3.06 -0.91
C ARG A 15 -0.89 -1.84 -0.89
N VAL A 16 0.40 -2.04 -1.18
CA VAL A 16 1.35 -0.94 -1.29
C VAL A 16 0.97 -0.04 -2.47
N ALA A 17 0.62 -0.60 -3.62
CA ALA A 17 0.18 0.18 -4.77
C ALA A 17 -1.11 0.96 -4.50
N PHE A 18 -2.06 0.34 -3.81
CA PHE A 18 -3.30 1.01 -3.39
C PHE A 18 -3.03 2.16 -2.41
N MET A 19 -2.22 1.93 -1.39
CA MET A 19 -1.94 2.93 -0.35
C MET A 19 -1.14 4.11 -0.89
N THR A 20 -0.15 3.88 -1.75
CA THR A 20 0.81 4.91 -2.22
C THR A 20 0.46 5.49 -3.59
N GLY A 21 -0.44 4.87 -4.35
CA GLY A 21 -0.71 5.22 -5.74
C GLY A 21 0.47 4.94 -6.70
N ARG A 22 1.47 4.17 -6.28
CA ARG A 22 2.71 3.89 -7.03
C ARG A 22 2.86 2.40 -7.31
N TYR A 23 3.49 2.04 -8.43
CA TYR A 23 3.83 0.64 -8.69
C TYR A 23 4.76 0.08 -7.61
N ALA A 24 4.50 -1.14 -7.16
CA ALA A 24 5.24 -1.77 -6.05
C ALA A 24 6.76 -1.89 -6.30
N VAL A 25 7.17 -2.03 -7.57
CA VAL A 25 8.59 -2.02 -7.97
C VAL A 25 9.30 -0.70 -7.62
N ARG A 26 8.57 0.42 -7.51
CA ARG A 26 9.13 1.74 -7.17
C ARG A 26 9.26 1.96 -5.66
N THR A 27 8.56 1.16 -4.86
CA THR A 27 8.55 1.25 -3.40
C THR A 27 9.48 0.22 -2.75
N GLY A 28 10.07 -0.69 -3.54
CA GLY A 28 10.90 -1.79 -3.05
C GLY A 28 10.11 -3.00 -2.55
N MET A 29 8.80 -3.06 -2.83
CA MET A 29 7.87 -4.08 -2.33
C MET A 29 7.37 -5.02 -3.43
N GLU A 30 8.26 -5.42 -4.35
CA GLU A 30 7.90 -6.15 -5.58
C GLU A 30 7.47 -7.61 -5.35
N LEU A 31 8.15 -8.35 -4.48
CA LEU A 31 7.97 -9.81 -4.33
C LEU A 31 7.91 -10.27 -2.87
N THR A 32 8.08 -9.36 -1.91
CA THR A 32 8.17 -9.70 -0.50
C THR A 32 6.78 -10.03 0.03
N LYS A 33 6.48 -11.33 0.16
CA LYS A 33 5.55 -11.74 1.21
C LYS A 33 6.24 -11.39 2.52
N VAL A 34 5.93 -10.21 3.07
CA VAL A 34 6.44 -9.79 4.37
C VAL A 34 5.94 -10.81 5.38
N THR A 35 6.83 -11.73 5.76
CA THR A 35 6.53 -12.77 6.73
C THR A 35 7.18 -12.33 8.03
N PRO A 36 6.42 -12.05 9.09
CA PRO A 36 7.02 -11.81 10.39
C PRO A 36 7.98 -12.96 10.72
N PRO A 37 9.23 -12.71 11.14
CA PRO A 37 9.75 -11.47 11.72
C PRO A 37 10.70 -10.66 10.80
N GLU A 38 10.60 -10.80 9.47
CA GLU A 38 11.64 -10.39 8.51
C GLU A 38 12.09 -8.91 8.55
N GLY A 39 11.45 -8.02 9.31
CA GLY A 39 11.90 -6.64 9.53
C GLY A 39 11.87 -5.76 8.27
N VAL A 40 11.40 -6.31 7.14
CA VAL A 40 11.24 -5.61 5.86
C VAL A 40 9.81 -5.08 5.75
N GLY A 41 9.68 -3.81 5.34
CA GLY A 41 8.40 -3.14 5.16
C GLY A 41 8.46 -2.07 4.07
N MET A 42 7.33 -1.40 3.86
CA MET A 42 7.27 -0.22 2.99
C MET A 42 8.18 0.88 3.56
N ARG A 43 8.88 1.60 2.68
CA ARG A 43 9.79 2.68 3.08
C ARG A 43 9.03 3.82 3.76
N ASP A 44 9.64 4.43 4.78
CA ASP A 44 9.04 5.51 5.56
C ASP A 44 8.81 6.79 4.74
N GLU A 45 9.51 6.97 3.60
CA GLU A 45 9.32 8.14 2.74
C GLU A 45 8.11 8.03 1.80
N GLU A 46 7.46 6.87 1.70
CA GLU A 46 6.28 6.69 0.85
C GLU A 46 5.04 7.29 1.52
N VAL A 47 4.39 8.23 0.83
CA VAL A 47 3.18 8.88 1.33
C VAL A 47 1.95 8.05 0.97
N THR A 48 1.12 7.77 1.98
CA THR A 48 -0.13 7.02 1.83
C THR A 48 -1.34 7.90 1.61
N VAL A 49 -2.40 7.34 1.03
CA VAL A 49 -3.71 7.98 0.93
C VAL A 49 -4.26 8.36 2.30
N ALA A 50 -3.95 7.59 3.35
CA ALA A 50 -4.35 7.92 4.71
C ALA A 50 -3.66 9.21 5.20
N GLU A 51 -2.36 9.36 4.99
CA GLU A 51 -1.63 10.58 5.36
C GLU A 51 -2.11 11.80 4.54
N LEU A 52 -2.36 11.63 3.24
CA LEU A 52 -2.93 12.69 2.40
C LEU A 52 -4.30 13.15 2.93
N LEU A 53 -5.18 12.20 3.28
CA LEU A 53 -6.51 12.51 3.80
C LEU A 53 -6.45 13.12 5.21
N SER A 54 -5.58 12.61 6.08
CA SER A 54 -5.38 13.17 7.41
C SER A 54 -4.92 14.63 7.34
N ASN A 55 -3.97 14.95 6.46
CA ASN A 55 -3.52 16.33 6.21
C ASN A 55 -4.64 17.24 5.67
N ALA A 56 -5.63 16.68 4.97
CA ALA A 56 -6.81 17.40 4.50
C ALA A 56 -7.93 17.52 5.56
N GLY A 57 -7.70 17.06 6.79
CA GLY A 57 -8.64 17.18 7.91
C GLY A 57 -9.58 15.99 8.10
N TYR A 58 -9.34 14.86 7.43
CA TYR A 58 -10.14 13.65 7.60
C TYR A 58 -9.67 12.82 8.81
N ALA A 59 -10.62 12.26 9.55
CA ALA A 59 -10.33 11.22 10.54
C ALA A 59 -10.10 9.88 9.83
N THR A 60 -8.89 9.37 9.87
CA THR A 60 -8.50 8.09 9.23
C THR A 60 -8.45 6.95 10.22
N HIS A 61 -8.91 5.76 9.82
CA HIS A 61 -8.87 4.56 10.65
C HIS A 61 -8.62 3.32 9.78
N HIS A 62 -7.90 2.33 10.33
CA HIS A 62 -7.57 1.08 9.64
C HIS A 62 -8.05 -0.11 10.48
N ILE A 63 -8.80 -1.03 9.86
CA ILE A 63 -9.37 -2.21 10.51
C ILE A 63 -8.99 -3.46 9.72
N GLY A 64 -8.33 -4.41 10.38
CA GLY A 64 -7.98 -5.72 9.81
C GLY A 64 -6.67 -5.72 9.02
N LYS A 65 -6.48 -6.78 8.23
CA LYS A 65 -5.38 -6.89 7.27
C LYS A 65 -5.72 -6.23 5.96
#